data_AF-A0A961KE01-F1
#
_entry.id   AF-A0A961KE01-F1
#
_cell.length_a   1.000
_cell.length_b   1.000
_cell.length_c   1.000
_cell.angle_alpha   90.00
_cell.angle_beta   90.00
_cell.angle_gamma   90.00
#
_symmetry.space_group_name_H-M   'P 1'
#
loop_
_entity.id
_entity.type
_entity.pdbx_description
1 polymer ?
#
loop_
_entity_poly.entity_id
_entity_poly.type
_entity_poly.pdbx_seq_one_letter_code
_entity_poly.pdbx_strand_id
1 'polypeptide(L)'
;MTKLEGVRACVFDAYGTLFDVGAAARTAAAEPGSARWAGRWPQIAADWRRKQLEYSWLRAVAGDHCDFWQVTQEALDWALEAAGLDDPALRDRLLALYWELSAFPEVPAMLDALAAQGRRLAILSNGSPGMLSGAVGSAGLDTRFEALLSVESVGVFKPARAVYDLVGATLHLPPDQVLFVSSNGWDAAAGAAYGFVTVWVNREGAP
;
A
#
# COMPACT_ATOMS: atom_id res chain seq x y z
N MET A 1 22.87 -22.12 -0.34
CA MET A 1 21.60 -21.82 -1.02
C MET A 1 21.12 -20.49 -0.49
N THR A 2 21.09 -19.46 -1.33
CA THR A 2 20.56 -18.14 -0.94
C THR A 2 19.05 -18.25 -0.71
N LYS A 3 18.49 -17.45 0.21
CA LYS A 3 17.04 -17.43 0.52
C LYS A 3 16.13 -17.13 -0.69
N LEU A 4 16.70 -16.74 -1.84
CA LEU A 4 15.99 -16.36 -3.07
C LEU A 4 16.09 -17.40 -4.19
N GLU A 5 16.82 -18.51 -3.96
CA GLU A 5 16.83 -19.66 -4.87
C GLU A 5 15.43 -20.27 -4.96
N GLY A 6 14.94 -20.53 -6.17
CA GLY A 6 13.63 -21.13 -6.42
C GLY A 6 12.44 -20.15 -6.47
N VAL A 7 12.61 -18.91 -6.03
CA VAL A 7 11.57 -17.88 -6.19
C VAL A 7 11.30 -17.63 -7.69
N ARG A 8 10.02 -17.58 -8.09
CA ARG A 8 9.56 -17.34 -9.47
C ARG A 8 8.76 -16.05 -9.62
N ALA A 9 8.15 -15.56 -8.54
CA ALA A 9 7.42 -14.30 -8.53
C ALA A 9 7.81 -13.40 -7.36
N CYS A 10 7.76 -12.09 -7.59
CA CYS A 10 7.87 -11.07 -6.56
C CYS A 10 6.50 -10.38 -6.43
N VAL A 11 5.90 -10.50 -5.26
CA VAL A 11 4.60 -9.92 -4.93
C VAL A 11 4.82 -8.80 -3.94
N PHE A 12 4.37 -7.61 -4.30
CA PHE A 12 4.58 -6.40 -3.51
C PHE A 12 3.30 -5.99 -2.81
N ASP A 13 3.41 -5.63 -1.55
CA ASP A 13 2.47 -4.68 -0.98
C ASP A 13 2.54 -3.33 -1.71
N ALA A 14 1.46 -2.56 -1.72
CA ALA A 14 1.39 -1.29 -2.45
C ALA A 14 1.73 -0.09 -1.56
N TYR A 15 0.83 0.28 -0.65
CA TYR A 15 0.87 1.53 0.11
C TYR A 15 1.90 1.49 1.23
N GLY A 16 2.92 2.34 1.13
CA GLY A 16 4.10 2.38 2.01
C GLY A 16 5.28 1.60 1.44
N THR A 17 5.03 0.65 0.54
CA THR A 17 6.05 -0.25 -0.02
C THR A 17 6.52 0.23 -1.38
N LEU A 18 5.61 0.28 -2.36
CA LEU A 18 5.85 0.84 -3.69
C LEU A 18 5.50 2.33 -3.77
N PHE A 19 4.44 2.75 -3.08
CA PHE A 19 3.91 4.11 -3.12
C PHE A 19 4.12 4.83 -1.79
N ASP A 20 4.58 6.08 -1.83
CA ASP A 20 4.82 6.90 -0.65
C ASP A 20 3.53 7.53 -0.14
N VAL A 21 2.94 6.94 0.91
CA VAL A 21 1.68 7.42 1.53
C VAL A 21 1.80 8.80 2.19
N GLY A 22 3.01 9.26 2.50
CA GLY A 22 3.25 10.61 3.02
C GLY A 22 3.31 11.68 1.93
N ALA A 23 3.44 11.28 0.65
CA ALA A 23 3.62 12.20 -0.46
C ALA A 23 2.41 13.15 -0.64
N ALA A 24 1.19 12.67 -0.43
CA ALA A 24 -0.01 13.50 -0.60
C ALA A 24 0.00 14.73 0.33
N ALA A 25 0.21 14.51 1.64
CA ALA A 25 0.28 15.61 2.61
C ALA A 25 1.50 16.50 2.38
N ARG A 26 2.66 15.91 2.06
CA ARG A 26 3.91 16.64 1.78
C ARG A 26 3.77 17.56 0.56
N THR A 27 3.15 17.08 -0.51
CA THR A 27 2.91 17.85 -1.74
C THR A 27 1.93 18.99 -1.48
N ALA A 28 0.77 18.70 -0.88
CA ALA A 28 -0.20 19.74 -0.57
C ALA A 28 0.37 20.81 0.40
N ALA A 29 1.29 20.43 1.30
CA ALA A 29 1.96 21.36 2.22
C ALA A 29 2.96 22.29 1.54
N ALA A 30 3.41 21.96 0.33
CA ALA A 30 4.27 22.82 -0.49
C ALA A 30 3.47 23.74 -1.42
N GLU A 31 2.15 23.54 -1.53
CA GLU A 31 1.28 24.34 -2.40
C GLU A 31 0.98 25.74 -1.78
N PRO A 32 0.74 26.76 -2.61
CA PRO A 32 0.32 28.08 -2.12
C PRO A 32 -0.95 28.00 -1.25
N GLY A 33 -1.01 28.79 -0.18
CA GLY A 33 -2.16 28.82 0.75
C GLY A 33 -2.12 27.78 1.87
N SER A 34 -1.10 26.91 1.91
CA SER A 34 -0.94 25.88 2.94
C SER A 34 -0.33 26.37 4.26
N ALA A 35 0.09 27.64 4.36
CA ALA A 35 0.88 28.17 5.48
C ALA A 35 0.30 27.87 6.88
N ARG A 36 -1.04 27.85 7.02
CA ARG A 36 -1.73 27.56 8.28
C ARG A 36 -1.56 26.12 8.78
N TRP A 37 -1.15 25.19 7.92
CA TRP A 37 -1.10 23.76 8.23
C TRP A 37 0.15 23.05 7.73
N ALA A 38 0.95 23.66 6.85
CA ALA A 38 2.15 23.06 6.27
C ALA A 38 3.09 22.46 7.33
N GLY A 39 3.35 23.16 8.45
CA GLY A 39 4.18 22.61 9.53
C GLY A 39 3.64 21.35 10.21
N ARG A 40 2.34 21.04 10.02
CA ARG A 40 1.64 19.89 10.61
C ARG A 40 1.48 18.72 9.64
N TRP A 41 1.92 18.85 8.38
CA TRP A 41 1.76 17.79 7.39
C TRP A 41 2.32 16.42 7.82
N PRO A 42 3.47 16.31 8.54
CA PRO A 42 3.99 15.00 8.94
C PRO A 42 3.06 14.30 9.92
N GLN A 43 2.49 15.06 10.87
CA GLN A 43 1.54 14.53 11.85
C GLN A 43 0.24 14.10 11.16
N ILE A 44 -0.30 14.91 10.25
CA ILE A 44 -1.52 14.59 9.49
C ILE A 44 -1.31 13.30 8.68
N ALA A 45 -0.18 13.16 7.98
CA ALA A 45 0.14 11.95 7.22
C ALA A 45 0.27 10.71 8.13
N ALA A 46 0.94 10.85 9.28
CA ALA A 46 1.12 9.76 10.22
C ALA A 46 -0.23 9.31 10.83
N ASP A 47 -1.06 10.26 11.26
CA ASP A 47 -2.38 10.00 11.82
C ASP A 47 -3.34 9.40 10.79
N TRP A 48 -3.34 9.93 9.57
CA TRP A 48 -4.15 9.42 8.48
C TRP A 48 -3.76 7.96 8.16
N ARG A 49 -2.47 7.68 7.98
CA ARG A 49 -2.00 6.31 7.69
C ARG A 49 -2.31 5.35 8.83
N ARG A 50 -2.09 5.78 10.08
CA ARG A 50 -2.39 4.98 11.27
C ARG A 50 -3.87 4.63 11.34
N LYS A 51 -4.76 5.61 11.18
CA LYS A 51 -6.22 5.37 11.21
C LYS A 51 -6.72 4.52 10.05
N GLN A 52 -6.16 4.71 8.86
CA GLN A 52 -6.48 3.89 7.70
C GLN A 52 -6.18 2.40 7.97
N LEU A 53 -5.04 2.11 8.60
CA LEU A 53 -4.69 0.74 8.99
C LEU A 53 -5.58 0.22 10.13
N GLU A 54 -5.74 0.99 11.21
CA GLU A 54 -6.59 0.63 12.35
C GLU A 54 -8.02 0.29 11.91
N TYR A 55 -8.63 1.13 11.07
CA TYR A 55 -9.99 0.92 10.57
C TYR A 55 -10.07 -0.33 9.68
N SER A 56 -9.07 -0.59 8.84
CA SER A 56 -9.04 -1.82 8.05
C SER A 56 -8.99 -3.09 8.93
N TRP A 57 -8.23 -3.07 10.01
CA TRP A 57 -8.14 -4.21 10.94
C TRP A 57 -9.42 -4.39 11.75
N LEU A 58 -9.99 -3.30 12.27
CA LEU A 58 -11.24 -3.34 13.03
C LEU A 58 -12.39 -3.89 12.17
N ARG A 59 -12.50 -3.43 10.91
CA ARG A 59 -13.50 -3.93 9.96
C ARG A 59 -13.29 -5.40 9.64
N ALA A 60 -12.04 -5.85 9.45
CA ALA A 60 -11.74 -7.26 9.21
C ALA A 60 -12.12 -8.15 10.40
N VAL A 61 -11.85 -7.70 11.64
CA VAL A 61 -12.21 -8.45 12.86
C VAL A 61 -13.71 -8.44 13.11
N ALA A 62 -14.39 -7.33 12.83
CA ALA A 62 -15.84 -7.20 13.01
C ALA A 62 -16.66 -7.88 11.91
N GLY A 63 -16.04 -8.24 10.77
CA GLY A 63 -16.76 -8.74 9.60
C GLY A 63 -17.59 -7.67 8.88
N ASP A 64 -17.21 -6.40 9.01
CA ASP A 64 -17.90 -5.23 8.43
C ASP A 64 -17.07 -4.60 7.30
N HIS A 65 -16.88 -5.37 6.23
CA HIS A 65 -16.06 -4.94 5.10
C HIS A 65 -16.71 -3.79 4.32
N CYS A 66 -15.89 -2.80 3.98
CA CYS A 66 -16.16 -1.79 2.97
C CYS A 66 -14.92 -1.63 2.08
N ASP A 67 -15.04 -0.90 0.98
CA ASP A 67 -13.89 -0.63 0.13
C ASP A 67 -12.83 0.21 0.87
N PHE A 68 -11.56 0.09 0.45
CA PHE A 68 -10.46 0.80 1.10
C PHE A 68 -10.48 2.31 0.84
N TRP A 69 -11.23 2.77 -0.16
CA TRP A 69 -11.36 4.19 -0.44
C TRP A 69 -12.24 4.87 0.61
N GLN A 70 -13.32 4.22 1.04
CA GLN A 70 -14.11 4.64 2.19
C GLN A 70 -13.24 4.69 3.45
N VAL A 71 -12.49 3.63 3.75
CA VAL A 71 -11.55 3.62 4.89
C VAL A 71 -10.54 4.78 4.82
N THR A 72 -10.05 5.08 3.62
CA THR A 72 -9.11 6.18 3.37
C THR A 72 -9.73 7.54 3.65
N GLN A 73 -10.97 7.76 3.21
CA GLN A 73 -11.73 8.99 3.47
C GLN A 73 -12.03 9.16 4.97
N GLU A 74 -12.57 8.13 5.62
CA GLU A 74 -12.89 8.14 7.05
C GLU A 74 -11.65 8.42 7.91
N ALA A 75 -10.50 7.85 7.53
CA ALA A 75 -9.25 8.08 8.23
C ALA A 75 -8.68 9.49 8.01
N LEU A 76 -8.89 10.07 6.81
CA LEU A 76 -8.50 11.46 6.53
C LEU A 76 -9.34 12.42 7.35
N ASP A 77 -10.65 12.20 7.38
CA ASP A 77 -11.61 13.02 8.13
C ASP A 77 -11.22 13.07 9.61
N TRP A 78 -10.89 11.91 10.19
CA TRP A 78 -10.36 11.84 11.55
C TRP A 78 -9.05 12.63 11.72
N ALA A 79 -8.10 12.50 10.79
CA ALA A 79 -6.79 13.16 10.91
C ALA A 79 -6.88 14.68 10.78
N LEU A 80 -7.77 15.19 9.93
CA LEU A 80 -8.04 16.61 9.79
C LEU A 80 -8.73 17.16 11.05
N GLU A 81 -9.74 16.46 11.57
CA GLU A 81 -10.41 16.84 12.81
C GLU A 81 -9.42 16.87 13.98
N ALA A 82 -8.57 15.84 14.12
CA ALA A 82 -7.54 15.78 15.15
C ALA A 82 -6.50 16.92 15.03
N ALA A 83 -6.25 17.39 13.82
CA ALA A 83 -5.42 18.56 13.55
C ALA A 83 -6.16 19.90 13.76
N GLY A 84 -7.44 19.89 14.13
CA GLY A 84 -8.27 21.11 14.22
C GLY A 84 -8.44 21.79 12.86
N LEU A 85 -8.51 21.02 11.79
CA LEU A 85 -8.72 21.48 10.42
C LEU A 85 -10.09 21.03 9.93
N ASP A 86 -10.93 22.01 9.60
CA ASP A 86 -12.20 21.80 8.90
C ASP A 86 -12.13 22.61 7.60
N ASP A 87 -11.57 22.00 6.56
CA ASP A 87 -11.51 22.59 5.22
C ASP A 87 -11.80 21.53 4.14
N PRO A 88 -12.99 21.58 3.53
CA PRO A 88 -13.36 20.71 2.43
C PRO A 88 -12.40 20.77 1.23
N ALA A 89 -11.84 21.94 0.89
CA ALA A 89 -10.93 22.07 -0.25
C ALA A 89 -9.59 21.36 0.02
N LEU A 90 -9.08 21.45 1.25
CA LEU A 90 -7.88 20.71 1.66
C LEU A 90 -8.15 19.20 1.65
N ARG A 91 -9.29 18.77 2.19
CA ARG A 91 -9.71 17.36 2.18
C ARG A 91 -9.72 16.80 0.76
N ASP A 92 -10.42 17.46 -0.15
CA ASP A 92 -10.51 17.03 -1.56
C ASP A 92 -9.15 17.01 -2.23
N ARG A 93 -8.29 18.01 -1.95
CA ARG A 93 -6.92 18.05 -2.48
C ARG A 93 -6.08 16.88 -2.00
N LEU A 94 -6.13 16.57 -0.71
CA LEU A 94 -5.39 15.44 -0.12
C LEU A 94 -5.87 14.11 -0.69
N LEU A 95 -7.18 13.91 -0.84
CA LEU A 95 -7.74 12.72 -1.47
C LEU A 95 -7.31 12.58 -2.93
N ALA A 96 -7.38 13.65 -3.72
CA ALA A 96 -6.92 13.63 -5.11
C ALA A 96 -5.44 13.23 -5.22
N LEU A 97 -4.58 13.81 -4.37
CA LEU A 97 -3.16 13.44 -4.32
C LEU A 97 -2.91 12.01 -3.86
N TYR A 98 -3.76 11.48 -2.96
CA TYR A 98 -3.66 10.09 -2.50
C TYR A 98 -4.15 9.09 -3.57
N TRP A 99 -5.05 9.51 -4.46
CA TRP A 99 -5.47 8.68 -5.59
C TRP A 99 -4.35 8.47 -6.61
N GLU A 100 -3.46 9.47 -6.76
CA GLU A 100 -2.38 9.50 -7.75
C GLU A 100 -0.99 9.37 -7.14
N LEU A 101 -0.84 8.65 -6.01
CA LEU A 101 0.43 8.57 -5.29
C LEU A 101 1.61 8.20 -6.20
N SER A 102 2.70 8.95 -6.05
CA SER A 102 3.96 8.62 -6.71
C SER A 102 4.58 7.37 -6.10
N ALA A 103 5.22 6.57 -6.95
CA ALA A 103 6.09 5.51 -6.48
C ALA A 103 7.36 6.08 -5.82
N PHE A 104 8.00 5.31 -4.94
CA PHE A 104 9.33 5.65 -4.45
C PHE A 104 10.35 5.69 -5.62
N PRO A 105 11.37 6.59 -5.58
CA PRO A 105 12.27 6.82 -6.71
C PRO A 105 12.98 5.56 -7.24
N GLU A 106 13.28 4.61 -6.35
CA GLU A 106 13.96 3.36 -6.71
C GLU A 106 13.07 2.32 -7.39
N VAL A 107 11.74 2.45 -7.25
CA VAL A 107 10.79 1.39 -7.62
C VAL A 107 10.82 1.03 -9.11
N PRO A 108 10.79 1.98 -10.06
CA PRO A 108 10.79 1.62 -11.48
C PRO A 108 12.01 0.78 -11.88
N ALA A 109 13.21 1.22 -11.48
CA ALA A 109 14.46 0.52 -11.79
C ALA A 109 14.55 -0.85 -11.10
N MET A 110 14.06 -0.96 -9.87
CA MET A 110 13.98 -2.23 -9.15
C MET A 110 13.07 -3.23 -9.86
N LEU A 111 11.87 -2.80 -10.28
CA LEU A 111 10.92 -3.67 -11.00
C LEU A 111 11.52 -4.12 -12.35
N ASP A 112 12.14 -3.20 -13.09
CA ASP A 112 12.77 -3.51 -14.38
C ASP A 112 13.92 -4.53 -14.22
N ALA A 113 14.71 -4.42 -13.16
CA ALA A 113 15.78 -5.37 -12.85
C ALA A 113 15.24 -6.77 -12.48
N LEU A 114 14.14 -6.84 -11.72
CA LEU A 114 13.51 -8.11 -11.38
C LEU A 114 12.86 -8.78 -12.60
N ALA A 115 12.21 -8.00 -13.47
CA ALA A 115 11.64 -8.47 -14.72
C ALA A 115 12.74 -9.00 -15.67
N ALA A 116 13.88 -8.31 -15.77
CA ALA A 116 15.03 -8.75 -16.56
C ALA A 116 15.64 -10.08 -16.06
N GLN A 117 15.42 -10.44 -14.79
CA GLN A 117 15.78 -11.74 -14.22
C GLN A 117 14.70 -12.82 -14.44
N GLY A 118 13.66 -12.52 -15.23
CA GLY A 118 12.55 -13.42 -15.52
C GLY A 118 11.57 -13.61 -14.36
N ARG A 119 11.55 -12.69 -13.38
CA ARG A 119 10.59 -12.76 -12.27
C ARG A 119 9.24 -12.19 -12.69
N ARG A 120 8.17 -12.93 -12.38
CA ARG A 120 6.79 -12.45 -12.48
C ARG A 120 6.55 -11.43 -11.38
N LEU A 121 5.91 -10.30 -11.71
CA LEU A 121 5.69 -9.21 -10.77
C LEU A 121 4.19 -9.03 -10.54
N ALA A 122 3.76 -8.92 -9.29
CA ALA A 122 2.37 -8.63 -8.95
C ALA A 122 2.27 -7.73 -7.72
N ILE A 123 1.11 -7.10 -7.54
CA ILE A 123 0.76 -6.37 -6.32
C ILE A 123 -0.29 -7.18 -5.55
N LEU A 124 -0.19 -7.21 -4.22
CA LEU A 124 -1.24 -7.65 -3.30
C LEU A 124 -1.50 -6.54 -2.30
N SER A 125 -2.70 -5.94 -2.31
CA SER A 125 -2.96 -4.70 -1.55
C SER A 125 -4.38 -4.60 -1.02
N ASN A 126 -4.52 -3.91 0.12
CA ASN A 126 -5.81 -3.49 0.66
C ASN A 126 -6.56 -2.53 -0.27
N GLY A 127 -5.88 -1.77 -1.14
CA GLY A 127 -6.53 -0.80 -2.03
C GLY A 127 -7.62 -1.41 -2.89
N SER A 128 -8.70 -0.67 -3.10
CA SER A 128 -9.73 -1.06 -4.08
C SER A 128 -9.11 -1.12 -5.49
N PRO A 129 -9.70 -1.88 -6.43
CA PRO A 129 -9.21 -1.96 -7.81
C PRO A 129 -9.01 -0.58 -8.45
N GLY A 130 -9.95 0.35 -8.22
CA GLY A 130 -9.85 1.72 -8.73
C GLY A 130 -8.65 2.48 -8.19
N MET A 131 -8.42 2.44 -6.87
CA MET A 131 -7.27 3.09 -6.25
C MET A 131 -5.94 2.49 -6.72
N LEU A 132 -5.87 1.17 -6.84
CA LEU A 132 -4.66 0.48 -7.29
C LEU A 132 -4.34 0.83 -8.74
N SER A 133 -5.34 0.79 -9.62
CA SER A 133 -5.16 1.15 -11.02
C SER A 133 -4.79 2.63 -11.18
N GLY A 134 -5.35 3.51 -10.36
CA GLY A 134 -5.00 4.94 -10.30
C GLY A 134 -3.53 5.17 -9.94
N ALA A 135 -3.06 4.60 -8.82
CA ALA A 135 -1.69 4.76 -8.36
C ALA A 135 -0.65 4.12 -9.30
N VAL A 136 -0.95 2.93 -9.84
CA VAL A 136 -0.08 2.26 -10.82
C VAL A 136 0.01 3.06 -12.12
N GLY A 137 -1.13 3.56 -12.61
CA GLY A 137 -1.20 4.36 -13.82
C GLY A 137 -0.48 5.71 -13.69
N SER A 138 -0.72 6.45 -12.59
CA SER A 138 -0.07 7.75 -12.36
C SER A 138 1.44 7.63 -12.19
N ALA A 139 1.92 6.50 -11.65
CA ALA A 139 3.34 6.20 -11.52
C ALA A 139 3.98 5.59 -12.79
N GLY A 140 3.21 5.36 -13.86
CA GLY A 140 3.69 4.75 -15.11
C GLY A 140 4.19 3.31 -14.93
N LEU A 141 3.58 2.55 -14.02
CA LEU A 141 3.97 1.16 -13.71
C LEU A 141 2.99 0.12 -14.27
N ASP A 142 2.01 0.53 -15.06
CA ASP A 142 0.90 -0.26 -15.60
C ASP A 142 1.34 -1.50 -16.38
N THR A 143 2.44 -1.40 -17.12
CA THR A 143 2.97 -2.51 -17.94
C THR A 143 3.93 -3.43 -17.18
N ARG A 144 4.27 -3.11 -15.92
CA ARG A 144 5.30 -3.83 -15.15
C ARG A 144 4.75 -5.00 -14.33
N PHE A 145 3.44 -5.04 -14.10
CA PHE A 145 2.82 -6.06 -13.26
C PHE A 145 1.95 -7.00 -14.11
N GLU A 146 2.12 -8.29 -13.87
CA GLU A 146 1.26 -9.33 -14.42
C GLU A 146 -0.13 -9.31 -13.77
N ALA A 147 -0.22 -8.96 -12.48
CA ALA A 147 -1.48 -8.92 -11.74
C ALA A 147 -1.50 -7.84 -10.66
N LEU A 148 -2.66 -7.20 -10.50
CA LEU A 148 -2.99 -6.28 -9.41
C LEU A 148 -4.09 -6.93 -8.54
N LEU A 149 -3.70 -7.50 -7.40
CA LEU A 149 -4.59 -8.25 -6.52
C LEU A 149 -5.12 -7.34 -5.40
N SER A 150 -6.41 -7.03 -5.45
CA SER A 150 -7.11 -6.30 -4.41
C SER A 150 -7.81 -7.24 -3.43
N VAL A 151 -7.74 -6.92 -2.15
CA VAL A 151 -8.50 -7.64 -1.10
C VAL A 151 -10.01 -7.57 -1.27
N GLU A 152 -10.52 -6.60 -2.06
CA GLU A 152 -11.96 -6.43 -2.29
C GLU A 152 -12.57 -7.71 -2.89
N SER A 153 -11.80 -8.46 -3.67
CA SER A 153 -12.21 -9.76 -4.24
C SER A 153 -12.51 -10.84 -3.20
N VAL A 154 -12.00 -10.71 -1.98
CA VAL A 154 -12.22 -11.66 -0.87
C VAL A 154 -13.00 -11.06 0.30
N GLY A 155 -13.38 -9.78 0.21
CA GLY A 155 -14.23 -9.11 1.20
C GLY A 155 -13.63 -9.01 2.61
N VAL A 156 -12.30 -9.04 2.75
CA VAL A 156 -11.61 -8.93 4.04
C VAL A 156 -10.22 -8.32 3.88
N PHE A 157 -9.82 -7.41 4.76
CA PHE A 157 -8.50 -6.78 4.70
C PHE A 157 -7.38 -7.72 5.18
N LYS A 158 -6.14 -7.41 4.78
CA LYS A 158 -4.94 -7.98 5.40
C LYS A 158 -4.98 -7.74 6.93
N PRO A 159 -4.42 -8.64 7.77
CA PRO A 159 -3.63 -9.82 7.42
C PRO A 159 -4.44 -11.13 7.35
N ALA A 160 -5.73 -11.08 6.98
CA ALA A 160 -6.53 -12.30 6.84
C ALA A 160 -5.90 -13.27 5.82
N ARG A 161 -5.83 -14.57 6.15
CA ARG A 161 -5.21 -15.60 5.31
C ARG A 161 -5.78 -15.63 3.88
N ALA A 162 -7.10 -15.44 3.75
CA ALA A 162 -7.81 -15.40 2.47
C ALA A 162 -7.24 -14.37 1.48
N VAL A 163 -6.62 -13.29 1.97
CA VAL A 163 -5.97 -12.30 1.12
C VAL A 163 -4.73 -12.88 0.44
N TYR A 164 -3.89 -13.61 1.18
CA TYR A 164 -2.66 -14.19 0.64
C TYR A 164 -2.95 -15.41 -0.26
N ASP A 165 -4.09 -16.09 -0.07
CA ASP A 165 -4.58 -17.15 -0.95
C ASP A 165 -4.75 -16.65 -2.41
N LEU A 166 -5.08 -15.35 -2.61
CA LEU A 166 -5.21 -14.74 -3.93
C LEU A 166 -3.96 -14.91 -4.79
N VAL A 167 -2.77 -14.83 -4.17
CA VAL A 167 -1.50 -14.97 -4.89
C VAL A 167 -1.39 -16.35 -5.52
N GLY A 168 -1.70 -17.40 -4.76
CA GLY A 168 -1.66 -18.78 -5.26
C GLY A 168 -2.73 -19.03 -6.32
N ALA A 169 -3.93 -18.46 -6.12
CA ALA A 169 -5.04 -18.57 -7.07
C ALA A 169 -4.74 -17.91 -8.42
N THR A 170 -4.04 -16.77 -8.43
CA THR A 170 -3.73 -16.03 -9.67
C THR A 170 -2.41 -16.47 -10.30
N LEU A 171 -1.34 -16.64 -9.51
CA LEU A 171 -0.02 -16.94 -10.07
C LEU A 171 0.19 -18.44 -10.28
N HIS A 172 -0.63 -19.31 -9.71
CA HIS A 172 -0.47 -20.77 -9.75
C HIS A 172 0.92 -21.23 -9.27
N LEU A 173 1.40 -20.56 -8.22
CA LEU A 173 2.68 -20.85 -7.57
C LEU A 173 2.46 -21.33 -6.13
N PRO A 174 3.24 -22.31 -5.65
CA PRO A 174 3.29 -22.60 -4.22
C PRO A 174 3.93 -21.42 -3.46
N PRO A 175 3.59 -21.23 -2.16
CA PRO A 175 4.08 -20.08 -1.38
C PRO A 175 5.61 -19.95 -1.32
N ASP A 176 6.34 -21.05 -1.27
CA ASP A 176 7.81 -21.09 -1.20
C ASP A 176 8.51 -20.56 -2.47
N GLN A 177 7.77 -20.35 -3.56
CA GLN A 177 8.27 -19.76 -4.80
C GLN A 177 7.84 -18.31 -5.00
N VAL A 178 7.19 -17.72 -4.01
CA VAL A 178 6.79 -16.33 -3.98
C VAL A 178 7.69 -15.57 -3.01
N LEU A 179 8.33 -14.51 -3.50
CA LEU A 179 8.92 -13.48 -2.67
C LEU A 179 7.86 -12.43 -2.38
N PHE A 180 7.42 -12.32 -1.14
CA PHE A 180 6.56 -11.24 -0.67
C PHE A 180 7.40 -10.07 -0.13
N VAL A 181 7.11 -8.86 -0.58
CA VAL A 181 7.87 -7.65 -0.21
C VAL A 181 6.91 -6.64 0.39
N SER A 182 7.19 -6.23 1.62
CA SER A 182 6.40 -5.20 2.31
C SER A 182 7.28 -4.33 3.19
N SER A 183 6.99 -3.04 3.25
CA SER A 183 7.55 -2.10 4.23
C SER A 183 6.81 -2.16 5.58
N ASN A 184 5.57 -2.63 5.55
CA ASN A 184 4.71 -2.75 6.71
C ASN A 184 5.11 -4.03 7.47
N GLY A 185 5.74 -3.89 8.65
CA GLY A 185 6.27 -5.03 9.41
C GLY A 185 5.21 -6.09 9.74
N TRP A 186 3.97 -5.66 10.03
CA TRP A 186 2.84 -6.56 10.30
C TRP A 186 2.43 -7.40 9.06
N ASP A 187 2.54 -6.82 7.86
CA ASP A 187 2.20 -7.49 6.60
C ASP A 187 3.34 -8.41 6.15
N ALA A 188 4.60 -7.99 6.34
CA ALA A 188 5.76 -8.86 6.15
C ALA A 188 5.70 -10.09 7.09
N ALA A 189 5.37 -9.88 8.37
CA ALA A 189 5.20 -10.98 9.31
C ALA A 189 4.08 -11.95 8.88
N ALA A 190 2.95 -11.43 8.41
CA ALA A 190 1.84 -12.23 7.92
C ALA A 190 2.19 -13.01 6.63
N GLY A 191 2.89 -12.40 5.67
CA GLY A 191 3.39 -13.08 4.48
C GLY A 191 4.35 -14.23 4.81
N ALA A 192 5.25 -14.02 5.78
CA ALA A 192 6.14 -15.07 6.26
C ALA A 192 5.38 -16.20 6.97
N ALA A 193 4.41 -15.86 7.83
CA ALA A 193 3.57 -16.84 8.52
C ALA A 193 2.67 -17.65 7.56
N TYR A 194 2.26 -17.04 6.45
CA TYR A 194 1.52 -17.72 5.38
C TYR A 194 2.38 -18.74 4.62
N GLY A 195 3.69 -18.54 4.57
CA GLY A 195 4.67 -19.43 3.93
C GLY A 195 5.42 -18.82 2.75
N PHE A 196 5.29 -17.52 2.49
CA PHE A 196 6.11 -16.84 1.48
C PHE A 196 7.55 -16.64 1.94
N VAL A 197 8.49 -16.71 1.00
CA VAL A 197 9.79 -16.07 1.21
C VAL A 197 9.51 -14.58 1.36
N THR A 198 9.96 -13.94 2.45
CA THR A 198 9.56 -12.56 2.74
C THR A 198 10.74 -11.63 2.96
N VAL A 199 10.65 -10.43 2.39
CA VAL A 199 11.56 -9.31 2.63
C VAL A 199 10.79 -8.15 3.26
N TRP A 200 11.30 -7.68 4.39
CA TRP A 200 10.83 -6.46 5.03
C TRP A 200 11.68 -5.26 4.58
N VAL A 201 11.04 -4.27 3.95
CA VAL A 201 11.69 -3.03 3.54
C VAL A 201 11.65 -2.03 4.70
N ASN A 202 12.61 -2.17 5.62
CA ASN A 202 12.69 -1.36 6.83
C ASN A 202 13.35 0.01 6.59
N ARG A 203 12.61 0.94 5.96
CA ARG A 203 13.12 2.28 5.62
C ARG A 203 13.44 3.14 6.85
N GLU A 204 12.74 2.91 7.96
CA GLU A 204 12.84 3.71 9.18
C GLU A 204 13.80 3.11 10.22
N GLY A 205 14.40 1.94 9.95
CA GLY A 205 15.25 1.26 10.92
C GLY A 205 14.51 0.85 12.19
N ALA A 206 13.22 0.52 12.07
CA ALA A 206 12.41 0.02 13.17
C ALA A 206 13.02 -1.27 13.76
N PRO A 207 12.83 -1.52 15.08
CA PRO A 207 13.45 -2.65 15.77
C PRO A 207 12.98 -4.02 15.25
#